data_AF-A0ABD4PU02-F1
#
_entry.id   AF-A0ABD4PU02-F1
#
_cell.length_a   1.000
_cell.length_b   1.000
_cell.length_c   1.000
_cell.angle_alpha   90.00
_cell.angle_beta   90.00
_cell.angle_gamma   90.00
#
_symmetry.space_group_name_H-M   'P 1'
#
loop_
_entity.id
_entity.type
_entity.pdbx_description
1 polymer ?
#
loop_
_entity_poly.entity_id
_entity_poly.type
_entity_poly.pdbx_seq_one_letter_code
_entity_poly.pdbx_strand_id
1 'polypeptide(L)'
;MEIKYITEEQAKRIIESWCDGNSEPGIYIATCKENDKYIAIDNSTNECWVEEFRTLKGCKKYLLEFWEYEEVLNWEEENFKRMEIALYIIYYLLIAIFILSSIFLMKKL
;
A
#
# COMPACT_ATOMS: atom_id res chain seq x y z
N MET A 1 9.71 -4.23 -17.18
CA MET A 1 8.70 -5.28 -16.95
C MET A 1 7.34 -4.65 -16.80
N GLU A 2 6.29 -5.28 -17.32
CA GLU A 2 4.90 -4.82 -17.14
C GLU A 2 4.28 -5.56 -15.95
N ILE A 3 3.64 -4.81 -15.04
CA ILE A 3 2.91 -5.39 -13.89
C ILE A 3 1.52 -5.80 -14.34
N LYS A 4 1.16 -7.06 -14.11
CA LYS A 4 -0.21 -7.57 -14.30
C LYS A 4 -1.02 -7.42 -13.01
N TYR A 5 -2.12 -6.68 -13.08
CA TYR A 5 -3.05 -6.58 -11.95
C TYR A 5 -4.04 -7.73 -11.99
N ILE A 6 -4.15 -8.45 -10.87
CA ILE A 6 -4.91 -9.68 -10.78
C ILE A 6 -5.76 -9.72 -9.50
N THR A 7 -6.66 -10.69 -9.43
CA THR A 7 -7.45 -11.02 -8.24
C THR A 7 -6.64 -11.89 -7.27
N GLU A 8 -7.09 -11.96 -6.02
CA GLU A 8 -6.48 -12.84 -5.02
C GLU A 8 -6.58 -14.33 -5.43
N GLU A 9 -7.68 -14.74 -6.05
CA GLU A 9 -7.85 -16.10 -6.57
C GLU A 9 -6.89 -16.39 -7.73
N GLN A 10 -6.60 -15.40 -8.57
CA GLN A 10 -5.59 -15.54 -9.61
C GLN A 10 -4.18 -15.64 -9.01
N ALA A 11 -3.88 -14.87 -7.96
CA ALA A 11 -2.61 -14.96 -7.24
C ALA A 11 -2.38 -16.36 -6.65
N LYS A 12 -3.40 -16.91 -5.96
CA LYS A 12 -3.36 -18.28 -5.43
C LYS A 12 -3.06 -19.30 -6.54
N ARG A 13 -3.77 -19.22 -7.66
CA ARG A 13 -3.53 -20.10 -8.82
C ARG A 13 -2.12 -19.97 -9.41
N ILE A 14 -1.56 -18.76 -9.47
CA ILE A 14 -0.20 -18.54 -10.00
C ILE A 14 0.84 -19.17 -9.09
N ILE A 15 0.69 -19.03 -7.77
CA ILE A 15 1.58 -19.61 -6.76
C ILE A 15 1.49 -21.14 -6.81
N GLU A 16 0.28 -21.70 -6.82
CA GLU A 16 0.05 -23.15 -6.96
C GLU A 16 0.66 -23.69 -8.26
N SER A 17 0.39 -23.04 -9.39
CA SER A 17 0.92 -23.43 -10.70
C SER A 17 2.45 -23.37 -10.73
N TRP A 18 3.07 -22.47 -9.96
CA TRP A 18 4.54 -22.36 -9.90
C TRP A 18 5.14 -23.53 -9.13
N CYS A 19 4.52 -23.91 -8.01
CA CYS A 19 4.90 -25.13 -7.27
C CYS A 19 4.81 -26.38 -8.15
N ASP A 20 3.83 -26.44 -9.06
CA ASP A 20 3.65 -27.53 -10.01
C ASP A 20 4.54 -27.43 -11.26
N GLY A 21 5.34 -26.36 -11.41
CA GLY A 21 6.23 -26.14 -12.55
C GLY A 21 5.53 -25.70 -13.85
N ASN A 22 4.26 -25.26 -13.77
CA ASN A 22 3.41 -24.93 -14.91
C ASN A 22 3.04 -23.43 -15.00
N SER A 23 3.66 -22.57 -14.18
CA SER A 23 3.32 -21.14 -14.13
C SER A 23 4.00 -20.33 -15.22
N GLU A 24 3.27 -19.37 -15.80
CA GLU A 24 3.84 -18.38 -16.70
C GLU A 24 4.67 -17.35 -15.93
N PRO A 25 5.95 -17.10 -16.32
CA PRO A 25 6.77 -16.08 -15.69
C PRO A 25 6.17 -14.68 -15.82
N GLY A 26 6.29 -13.89 -14.77
CA GLY A 26 5.81 -12.52 -14.75
C GLY A 26 5.90 -11.82 -13.40
N ILE A 27 5.45 -10.56 -13.40
CA ILE A 27 5.24 -9.78 -12.18
C ILE A 27 3.76 -9.47 -12.05
N TYR A 28 3.23 -9.70 -10.86
CA TYR A 28 1.82 -9.56 -10.57
C TYR A 28 1.59 -8.76 -9.29
N ILE A 29 0.49 -8.01 -9.27
CA ILE A 29 -0.05 -7.40 -8.05
C ILE A 29 -1.51 -7.82 -7.90
N ALA A 30 -1.84 -8.42 -6.75
CA ALA A 30 -3.20 -8.72 -6.37
C ALA A 30 -3.68 -7.81 -5.24
N THR A 31 -4.98 -7.47 -5.23
CA THR A 31 -5.61 -6.86 -4.06
C THR A 31 -6.29 -7.95 -3.24
N CYS A 32 -5.94 -8.06 -1.96
CA CYS A 32 -6.55 -8.99 -1.01
C CYS A 32 -7.67 -8.26 -0.27
N LYS A 33 -8.91 -8.74 -0.46
CA LYS A 33 -10.11 -8.10 0.10
C LYS A 33 -10.27 -8.36 1.60
N GLU A 34 -9.76 -9.47 2.12
CA GLU A 34 -9.96 -9.85 3.52
C GLU A 34 -9.06 -9.02 4.47
N ASN A 35 -7.87 -8.62 4.00
CA ASN A 35 -6.86 -7.98 4.84
C ASN A 35 -6.56 -6.52 4.46
N ASP A 36 -7.28 -5.94 3.49
CA ASP A 36 -6.97 -4.61 2.90
C ASP A 36 -5.48 -4.47 2.52
N LYS A 37 -4.91 -5.55 1.98
CA LYS A 37 -3.51 -5.64 1.58
C LYS A 37 -3.36 -5.85 0.08
N TYR A 38 -2.15 -5.63 -0.40
CA TYR A 38 -1.72 -5.97 -1.74
C TYR A 38 -0.69 -7.08 -1.68
N ILE A 39 -0.78 -8.04 -2.58
CA ILE A 39 0.18 -9.14 -2.73
C ILE A 39 1.03 -8.82 -3.96
N ALA A 40 2.34 -8.70 -3.77
CA ALA A 40 3.32 -8.62 -4.84
C ALA A 40 3.86 -10.02 -5.14
N ILE A 41 3.86 -10.40 -6.41
CA ILE A 41 4.42 -11.68 -6.85
C ILE A 41 5.43 -11.40 -7.95
N ASP A 42 6.65 -11.90 -7.77
CA ASP A 42 7.65 -11.98 -8.83
C ASP A 42 8.01 -13.46 -9.03
N ASN A 43 7.55 -14.03 -10.14
CA ASN A 43 7.98 -15.34 -10.63
C ASN A 43 8.65 -15.22 -12.01
N SER A 44 9.21 -14.05 -12.34
CA SER A 44 9.85 -13.79 -13.63
C SER A 44 11.15 -14.57 -13.81
N THR A 45 11.65 -15.17 -12.73
CA THR A 45 12.84 -16.03 -12.71
C THR A 45 12.46 -17.46 -12.30
N ASN A 46 13.45 -18.30 -11.96
CA ASN A 46 13.21 -19.64 -11.43
C ASN A 46 12.74 -19.64 -9.96
N GLU A 47 12.69 -18.48 -9.31
CA GLU A 47 12.16 -18.30 -7.97
C GLU A 47 10.79 -17.60 -8.02
N CYS A 48 9.96 -17.82 -7.00
CA CYS A 48 8.68 -17.14 -6.83
C CYS A 48 8.70 -16.43 -5.48
N TRP A 49 8.90 -15.11 -5.53
CA TRP A 49 8.83 -14.25 -4.36
C TRP A 49 7.40 -13.73 -4.20
N VAL A 50 6.87 -13.86 -3.00
CA VAL A 50 5.51 -13.46 -2.65
C VAL A 50 5.57 -12.63 -1.37
N GLU A 51 5.24 -11.35 -1.48
CA GLU A 51 5.30 -10.42 -0.35
C GLU A 51 4.01 -9.61 -0.23
N GLU A 52 3.66 -9.22 0.99
CA GLU A 52 2.45 -8.46 1.28
C GLU A 52 2.75 -7.02 1.70
N PHE A 53 2.01 -6.06 1.14
CA PHE A 53 2.15 -4.64 1.46
C PHE A 53 0.80 -4.00 1.74
N ARG A 54 0.78 -2.94 2.56
CA ARG A 54 -0.47 -2.21 2.86
C ARG A 54 -0.88 -1.31 1.71
N THR A 55 0.05 -0.91 0.86
CA THR A 55 -0.19 0.02 -0.24
C THR A 55 0.28 -0.53 -1.58
N LEU A 56 -0.46 -0.18 -2.63
CA LEU A 56 -0.04 -0.42 -4.01
C LEU A 56 1.34 0.19 -4.31
N LYS A 57 1.67 1.31 -3.66
CA LYS A 57 2.97 1.96 -3.83
C LYS A 57 4.09 1.12 -3.20
N GLY A 58 3.85 0.47 -2.06
CA GLY A 58 4.76 -0.50 -1.46
C GLY A 58 5.10 -1.63 -2.42
N CYS A 59 4.10 -2.27 -3.03
CA CYS A 59 4.33 -3.29 -4.05
C CYS A 59 5.19 -2.79 -5.22
N LYS A 60 4.95 -1.56 -5.71
CA LYS A 60 5.74 -0.98 -6.81
C LYS A 60 7.18 -0.71 -6.41
N LYS A 61 7.43 -0.28 -5.17
CA LYS A 61 8.79 -0.10 -4.65
C LYS A 61 9.55 -1.41 -4.60
N TYR A 62 8.90 -2.46 -4.10
CA TYR A 62 9.47 -3.80 -4.09
C TYR A 62 9.76 -4.32 -5.51
N LEU A 63 8.74 -4.33 -6.39
CA LEU A 63 8.83 -4.99 -7.70
C LEU A 63 9.57 -4.19 -8.78
N LEU A 64 9.56 -2.86 -8.73
CA LEU A 64 10.11 -2.01 -9.79
C LEU A 64 11.33 -1.20 -9.36
N GLU A 65 11.38 -0.82 -8.08
CA GLU A 65 12.51 -0.08 -7.53
C GLU A 65 13.52 -1.01 -6.82
N PHE A 66 13.21 -2.31 -6.73
CA PHE A 66 14.04 -3.36 -6.12
C PHE A 66 14.46 -3.03 -4.68
N TRP A 67 13.55 -2.43 -3.93
CA TRP A 67 13.73 -2.22 -2.49
C TRP A 67 13.58 -3.55 -1.76
N GLU A 68 14.36 -3.76 -0.71
CA GLU A 68 14.20 -4.94 0.14
C GLU A 68 12.85 -4.89 0.87
N TYR A 69 12.28 -6.06 1.14
CA TYR A 69 10.97 -6.18 1.80
C TYR A 69 10.88 -5.34 3.08
N GLU A 70 11.88 -5.45 3.95
CA GLU A 70 11.97 -4.71 5.21
C GLU A 70 12.10 -3.19 5.01
N GLU A 71 12.79 -2.74 3.95
CA GLU A 71 12.91 -1.31 3.64
C GLU A 71 11.55 -0.73 3.24
N VAL A 72 10.77 -1.49 2.47
CA VAL A 72 9.41 -1.07 2.07
C VAL A 72 8.48 -1.05 3.27
N LEU A 73 8.53 -2.05 4.17
CA LEU A 73 7.72 -2.05 5.39
C LEU A 73 8.00 -0.85 6.29
N ASN A 74 9.29 -0.56 6.54
CA ASN A 74 9.71 0.60 7.32
C ASN A 74 9.24 1.90 6.67
N TRP A 75 9.36 2.01 5.35
CA TRP A 75 8.88 3.16 4.60
C TRP A 75 7.35 3.33 4.67
N GLU A 76 6.57 2.25 4.58
CA GLU A 76 5.12 2.31 4.76
C GLU A 76 4.77 2.82 6.17
N GLU A 77 5.41 2.26 7.20
CA GLU A 77 5.18 2.66 8.58
C GLU A 77 5.49 4.16 8.80
N GLU A 78 6.62 4.64 8.30
CA GLU A 78 6.96 6.07 8.37
C GLU A 78 5.93 6.95 7.66
N ASN A 79 5.44 6.55 6.48
CA ASN A 79 4.43 7.35 5.77
C ASN A 79 3.09 7.37 6.50
N PHE A 80 2.66 6.24 7.08
CA PHE A 80 1.46 6.21 7.90
C PHE A 80 1.59 7.13 9.12
N LYS A 81 2.74 7.11 9.81
CA LYS A 81 3.01 8.03 10.92
C LYS A 81 2.97 9.50 10.48
N ARG A 82 3.59 9.83 9.34
CA ARG A 82 3.55 11.20 8.79
C ARG A 82 2.13 11.64 8.45
N MET A 83 1.33 10.74 7.87
CA MET A 83 -0.06 11.01 7.51
C MET A 83 -0.94 11.21 8.76
N GLU A 84 -0.76 10.39 9.78
CA GLU A 84 -1.43 10.55 11.07
C GLU A 84 -1.11 11.91 11.71
N ILE A 85 0.17 12.29 11.79
CA ILE A 85 0.58 13.60 12.31
C ILE A 85 -0.06 14.74 11.51
N ALA A 86 -0.04 14.65 10.18
CA ALA A 86 -0.64 15.67 9.32
C ALA A 86 -2.16 15.81 9.57
N LEU A 87 -2.87 14.70 9.75
CA LEU A 87 -4.30 14.69 10.07
C LEU A 87 -4.57 15.36 11.42
N TYR A 88 -3.76 15.09 12.45
CA TYR A 88 -3.88 15.77 13.74
C TYR A 88 -3.66 17.27 13.62
N ILE A 89 -2.65 17.70 12.86
CA ILE A 89 -2.39 19.12 12.63
C ILE A 89 -3.60 19.78 11.95
N ILE A 90 -4.14 19.18 10.90
CA ILE A 90 -5.32 19.69 10.19
C ILE A 90 -6.53 19.77 11.13
N TYR A 91 -6.76 18.74 11.93
CA TYR A 91 -7.85 18.70 12.91
C TYR A 91 -7.78 19.87 13.90
N TYR A 92 -6.62 20.12 14.50
CA TYR A 92 -6.45 21.25 15.43
C TYR A 92 -6.55 22.61 14.75
N LEU A 93 -6.08 22.75 13.51
CA LEU A 93 -6.25 23.97 12.73
C LEU A 93 -7.74 24.26 12.47
N LEU A 94 -8.54 23.23 12.14
CA LEU A 94 -9.98 23.39 11.94
C LEU A 94 -10.70 23.84 13.22
N ILE A 95 -10.33 23.27 14.37
CA ILE A 95 -10.86 23.70 15.68
C ILE A 95 -10.51 25.17 15.94
N ALA A 96 -9.25 25.56 15.71
CA ALA A 96 -8.81 26.94 15.93
C ALA A 96 -9.58 27.92 15.02
N ILE A 97 -9.76 27.58 13.74
CA ILE A 97 -10.57 28.37 12.81
C ILE A 97 -12.00 28.51 13.31
N PHE A 98 -12.63 27.41 13.73
CA PHE A 98 -14.00 27.42 14.26
C PHE A 98 -14.15 28.32 15.50
N ILE A 99 -13.21 28.26 16.45
CA ILE A 99 -13.21 29.11 17.65
C ILE A 99 -13.07 30.58 17.25
N LEU A 100 -12.13 30.92 16.37
CA LEU A 100 -11.90 32.29 15.91
C LEU A 100 -13.12 32.85 15.18
N SER A 101 -13.75 32.06 14.30
CA SER A 101 -14.99 32.43 13.62
C SER A 101 -16.13 32.68 14.62
N SER A 102 -16.26 31.84 15.65
CA SER A 102 -17.27 32.00 16.69
C SER A 102 -17.07 33.30 17.50
N ILE A 103 -15.83 33.60 17.89
CA ILE A 103 -15.49 34.85 18.59
C ILE A 103 -15.81 36.07 17.72
N PHE A 104 -15.47 36.01 16.44
CA PHE A 104 -15.76 37.10 15.49
C PHE A 104 -17.26 37.35 15.35
N LEU A 105 -18.07 36.29 15.27
CA LEU A 105 -19.53 36.40 15.21
C LEU A 105 -20.10 37.01 16.49
N MET A 106 -19.65 36.57 17.67
CA MET A 106 -20.09 37.13 18.94
C MET A 106 -19.76 38.61 19.10
N LYS A 107 -18.64 39.09 18.55
CA LYS A 107 -18.29 40.53 18.57
C LYS A 107 -19.16 41.42 17.68
N LYS A 108 -19.90 40.82 16.73
CA LYS A 108 -20.79 41.56 15.81
C LYS A 108 -22.24 41.60 16.27
N LEU A 109 -22.61 40.82 17.27
CA LEU A 109 -23.89 40.85 17.99
C LEU A 109 -23.81 41.87 19.13
#